data_AF-A0A962TNU2-F1
#
_entry.id   AF-A0A962TNU2-F1
#
_cell.length_a   1.000
_cell.length_b   1.000
_cell.length_c   1.000
_cell.angle_alpha   90.00
_cell.angle_beta   90.00
_cell.angle_gamma   90.00
#
_symmetry.space_group_name_H-M   'P 1'
#
loop_
_entity.id
_entity.type
_entity.pdbx_description
1 polymer ?
#
loop_
_entity_poly.entity_id
_entity_poly.type
_entity_poly.pdbx_seq_one_letter_code
_entity_poly.pdbx_strand_id
1 'polypeptide(L)'
;ADPATILAAVTPVPDALSEYAFAGLLRGSRTELAQCLNSDLQIPASAEFVLEGYIAPGETALEGPFGDHTGYYNEVDRFPVFTIDRITHRENPVYHSTYTGRPPDEPAILGVALNEVFVPILQKQFPEIIDFYLP
;
A
#
# COMPACT_ATOMS: atom_id res chain seq x y z
N ALA A 1 -2.59 -8.27 -6.70
CA ALA A 1 -3.57 -7.29 -7.21
C ALA A 1 -3.02 -6.68 -8.47
N ASP A 2 -3.86 -6.04 -9.29
CA ASP A 2 -3.35 -5.32 -10.45
C ASP A 2 -2.54 -4.07 -10.05
N PRO A 3 -1.68 -3.54 -10.94
CA PRO A 3 -0.79 -2.41 -10.62
C PRO A 3 -1.50 -1.12 -10.22
N ALA A 4 -2.66 -0.81 -10.81
CA ALA A 4 -3.38 0.43 -10.51
C ALA A 4 -3.93 0.41 -9.07
N THR A 5 -4.39 -0.76 -8.61
CA THR A 5 -4.79 -0.95 -7.21
C THR A 5 -3.61 -0.77 -6.24
N ILE A 6 -2.44 -1.31 -6.58
CA ILE A 6 -1.23 -1.18 -5.75
C ILE A 6 -0.79 0.29 -5.68
N LEU A 7 -0.74 0.99 -6.80
CA LEU A 7 -0.38 2.42 -6.85
C LEU A 7 -1.38 3.31 -6.10
N ALA A 8 -2.68 3.00 -6.21
CA ALA A 8 -3.70 3.74 -5.48
C ALA A 8 -3.58 3.56 -3.96
N ALA A 9 -3.23 2.36 -3.49
CA ALA A 9 -3.09 2.06 -2.06
C ALA A 9 -1.93 2.83 -1.38
N VAL A 10 -0.90 3.22 -2.15
CA VAL A 10 0.21 4.04 -1.64
C VAL A 10 -0.01 5.55 -1.90
N THR A 11 -0.97 5.91 -2.75
CA THR A 11 -1.30 7.32 -2.99
C THR A 11 -2.13 7.84 -1.82
N PRO A 12 -1.74 8.95 -1.16
CA PRO A 12 -2.53 9.52 -0.06
C PRO A 12 -3.79 10.21 -0.61
N VAL A 13 -4.82 9.40 -0.83
CA VAL A 13 -6.17 9.86 -1.17
C VAL A 13 -6.90 10.32 0.10
N PRO A 14 -7.86 11.27 0.01
CA PRO A 14 -8.66 11.67 1.16
C PRO A 14 -9.48 10.50 1.71
N ASP A 15 -9.65 10.40 3.04
CA ASP A 15 -10.42 9.35 3.72
C ASP A 15 -11.85 9.14 3.17
N ALA A 16 -12.45 10.19 2.61
CA ALA A 16 -13.77 10.14 2.01
C ALA A 16 -13.81 9.42 0.65
N LEU A 17 -12.65 9.11 0.07
CA LEU A 17 -12.48 8.48 -1.24
C LEU A 17 -11.80 7.12 -1.07
N SER A 18 -12.47 6.05 -1.49
CA SER A 18 -11.85 4.73 -1.53
C SER A 18 -10.69 4.66 -2.53
N GLU A 19 -9.60 4.04 -2.13
CA GLU A 19 -8.45 3.71 -2.97
C GLU A 19 -8.87 2.88 -4.18
N TYR A 20 -9.89 2.02 -4.07
CA TYR A 20 -10.41 1.29 -5.23
C TYR A 20 -11.05 2.18 -6.28
N ALA A 21 -11.69 3.28 -5.85
CA ALA A 21 -12.25 4.27 -6.77
C ALA A 21 -11.12 5.05 -7.45
N PHE A 22 -10.08 5.43 -6.70
CA PHE A 22 -8.91 6.10 -7.26
C PHE A 22 -8.14 5.20 -8.23
N ALA A 23 -7.94 3.92 -7.89
CA ALA A 23 -7.38 2.91 -8.78
C ALA A 23 -8.17 2.79 -10.09
N GLY A 24 -9.50 2.97 -10.03
CA GLY A 24 -10.34 2.96 -11.22
C GLY A 24 -10.14 4.18 -12.12
N LEU A 25 -9.83 5.35 -11.55
CA LEU A 25 -9.44 6.54 -12.32
C LEU A 25 -8.12 6.32 -13.05
N LEU A 26 -7.11 5.76 -12.36
CA LEU A 26 -5.81 5.44 -12.96
C LEU A 26 -5.92 4.42 -14.09
N ARG A 27 -6.80 3.41 -13.92
CA ARG A 27 -7.00 2.31 -14.88
C ARG A 27 -7.96 2.65 -16.02
N GLY A 28 -8.81 3.66 -15.84
CA GLY A 28 -9.88 4.00 -16.78
C GLY A 28 -11.11 3.08 -16.72
N SER A 29 -11.19 2.19 -15.75
CA SER A 29 -12.32 1.25 -15.55
C SER A 29 -12.49 0.91 -14.07
N ARG A 30 -13.66 0.41 -13.68
CA ARG A 30 -13.91 0.02 -12.28
C ARG A 30 -12.98 -1.13 -11.88
N THR A 31 -12.42 -1.04 -10.68
CA THR A 31 -11.65 -2.13 -10.07
C THR A 31 -12.54 -3.35 -9.88
N GLU A 32 -12.08 -4.51 -10.35
CA GLU A 32 -12.77 -5.79 -10.18
C GLU A 32 -12.51 -6.34 -8.78
N LEU A 33 -13.59 -6.54 -8.02
CA LEU A 33 -13.53 -6.96 -6.62
C LEU A 33 -14.20 -8.32 -6.42
N ALA A 34 -13.70 -9.06 -5.44
CA ALA A 34 -14.30 -10.27 -4.91
C ALA A 34 -14.58 -10.09 -3.40
N GLN A 35 -15.57 -10.83 -2.89
CA GLN A 35 -15.90 -10.85 -1.47
C GLN A 35 -14.93 -11.77 -0.72
N CYS A 36 -14.46 -11.36 0.46
CA CYS A 36 -13.77 -12.27 1.38
C CYS A 36 -14.70 -13.41 1.80
N LEU A 37 -14.12 -14.56 2.15
CA LEU A 37 -14.90 -15.73 2.57
C LEU A 37 -15.34 -15.66 4.03
N ASN A 38 -14.55 -15.01 4.89
CA ASN A 38 -14.79 -14.93 6.34
C ASN A 38 -15.18 -13.52 6.82
N SER A 39 -15.32 -12.53 5.94
CA SER A 39 -15.70 -11.16 6.32
C SER A 39 -16.44 -10.42 5.21
N ASP A 40 -17.03 -9.28 5.58
CA ASP A 40 -17.70 -8.37 4.64
C ASP A 40 -16.73 -7.49 3.84
N LEU A 41 -15.41 -7.68 3.99
CA LEU A 41 -14.39 -6.94 3.24
C LEU A 41 -14.29 -7.41 1.78
N GLN A 42 -13.97 -6.46 0.90
CA GLN A 42 -13.74 -6.71 -0.53
C GLN A 42 -12.25 -6.67 -0.87
N ILE A 43 -11.84 -7.57 -1.75
CA ILE A 43 -10.45 -7.74 -2.20
C ILE A 43 -10.37 -7.60 -3.73
N PRO A 44 -9.19 -7.30 -4.31
CA PRO A 44 -9.01 -7.34 -5.75
C PRO A 44 -9.19 -8.77 -6.28
N ALA A 45 -10.10 -8.98 -7.23
CA ALA A 45 -10.39 -10.32 -7.77
C ALA A 45 -9.17 -10.96 -8.47
N SER A 46 -8.23 -10.14 -8.92
CA SER A 46 -6.97 -10.55 -9.57
C SER A 46 -5.80 -10.74 -8.59
N ALA A 47 -6.04 -10.80 -7.28
CA ALA A 47 -4.98 -11.02 -6.30
C ALA A 47 -4.27 -12.38 -6.50
N GLU A 48 -2.94 -12.39 -6.29
CA GLU A 48 -2.13 -13.62 -6.33
C GLU A 48 -2.37 -14.45 -5.07
N PHE A 49 -2.29 -13.80 -3.91
CA PHE A 49 -2.59 -14.34 -2.59
C PHE A 49 -3.50 -13.37 -1.82
N VAL A 50 -4.35 -13.92 -0.97
CA VAL A 50 -5.20 -13.19 -0.02
C VAL A 50 -5.10 -13.89 1.32
N LEU A 51 -4.79 -13.12 2.37
CA LEU A 51 -4.70 -13.58 3.75
C LEU A 51 -5.91 -13.03 4.50
N GLU A 52 -6.82 -13.90 4.90
CA GLU A 52 -8.01 -13.55 5.68
C GLU A 52 -7.84 -14.00 7.13
N GLY A 53 -8.33 -13.20 8.07
CA GLY A 53 -8.17 -13.45 9.49
C GLY A 53 -8.63 -12.27 10.33
N TYR A 54 -8.07 -12.12 11.53
CA TYR A 54 -8.45 -11.07 12.47
C TYR A 54 -7.28 -10.59 13.33
N ILE A 55 -7.46 -9.42 13.93
CA ILE A 55 -6.59 -8.87 14.97
C ILE A 55 -7.37 -8.94 16.28
N ALA A 56 -6.90 -9.75 17.23
CA ALA A 56 -7.55 -9.86 18.54
C ALA A 56 -7.19 -8.64 19.41
N PRO A 57 -8.17 -7.93 20.02
CA PRO A 57 -7.87 -6.80 20.89
C PRO A 57 -6.93 -7.18 22.04
N GLY A 58 -5.82 -6.46 22.17
CA GLY A 58 -4.82 -6.67 23.21
C GLY A 58 -3.74 -7.73 22.87
N GLU A 59 -3.96 -8.56 21.85
CA GLU A 59 -2.95 -9.50 21.39
C GLU A 59 -1.86 -8.77 20.60
N THR A 60 -0.62 -8.93 21.06
CA THR A 60 0.51 -8.11 20.61
C THR A 60 1.81 -8.89 20.75
N ALA A 61 2.73 -8.69 19.82
CA ALA A 61 4.05 -9.32 19.79
C ALA A 61 5.15 -8.27 19.55
N LEU A 62 6.39 -8.66 19.84
CA LEU A 62 7.55 -7.85 19.49
C LEU A 62 7.82 -7.97 17.98
N GLU A 63 7.88 -6.83 17.29
CA GLU A 63 8.30 -6.69 15.90
C GLU A 63 9.72 -6.13 15.85
N GLY A 64 10.46 -6.46 14.79
CA GLY A 64 11.82 -5.98 14.59
C GLY A 64 12.89 -6.75 15.40
N PRO A 65 14.14 -6.23 15.41
CA PRO A 65 14.56 -5.02 14.71
C PRO A 65 14.50 -5.21 13.19
N PHE A 66 14.14 -4.16 12.46
CA PHE A 66 14.02 -4.19 10.99
C PHE A 66 14.73 -3.00 10.36
N GLY A 67 15.46 -3.24 9.28
CA GLY A 67 16.12 -2.18 8.52
C GLY A 67 15.11 -1.44 7.65
N ASP A 68 15.07 -0.12 7.72
CA ASP A 68 14.06 0.66 6.99
C ASP A 68 14.66 1.69 6.02
N HIS A 69 13.77 2.49 5.41
CA HIS A 69 14.08 3.54 4.44
C HIS A 69 15.09 4.59 4.94
N THR A 70 15.37 4.69 6.24
CA THR A 70 16.43 5.57 6.77
C THR A 70 17.83 5.02 6.51
N GLY A 71 17.93 3.73 6.17
CA GLY A 71 19.19 3.00 6.04
C GLY A 71 19.73 2.44 7.35
N TYR A 72 18.93 2.46 8.43
CA TYR A 72 19.29 1.96 9.75
C TYR A 72 18.26 0.93 10.24
N TYR A 73 18.61 0.21 11.31
CA TYR A 73 17.67 -0.65 12.01
C TYR A 73 16.80 0.17 12.95
N ASN A 74 15.49 -0.05 12.90
CA ASN A 74 14.59 0.30 13.97
C ASN A 74 14.77 -0.66 15.15
N GLU A 75 14.53 -0.16 16.36
CA GLU A 75 14.53 -0.97 17.56
C GLU A 75 13.28 -1.86 17.64
N VAL A 76 13.31 -2.84 18.54
CA VAL A 76 12.17 -3.72 18.79
C VAL A 76 11.02 -2.93 19.43
N ASP A 77 9.79 -3.11 18.94
CA ASP A 77 8.57 -2.53 19.55
C ASP A 77 7.37 -3.51 19.51
N ARG A 78 6.28 -3.17 20.20
CA ARG A 78 5.08 -4.04 20.32
C ARG A 78 3.99 -3.63 19.34
N PHE A 79 3.62 -4.54 18.45
CA PHE A 79 2.55 -4.35 17.46
C PHE A 79 1.43 -5.40 17.60
N PRO A 80 0.22 -5.14 17.07
CA PRO A 80 -0.85 -6.12 17.03
C PRO A 80 -0.46 -7.37 16.23
N VAL A 81 -0.91 -8.54 16.68
CA VAL A 81 -0.76 -9.79 15.93
C VAL A 81 -1.94 -9.95 14.96
N PHE A 82 -1.63 -10.23 13.70
CA PHE A 82 -2.63 -10.66 12.73
C PHE A 82 -2.69 -12.18 12.65
N THR A 83 -3.78 -12.76 13.13
CA THR A 83 -4.02 -14.22 13.07
C THR A 83 -4.67 -14.55 11.74
N ILE A 84 -4.00 -15.39 10.94
CA ILE A 84 -4.49 -15.82 9.63
C ILE A 84 -5.33 -17.10 9.80
N ASP A 85 -6.62 -17.00 9.48
CA ASP A 85 -7.54 -18.14 9.48
C ASP A 85 -7.59 -18.84 8.13
N ARG A 86 -7.35 -18.09 7.04
CA ARG A 86 -7.47 -18.61 5.68
C ARG A 86 -6.50 -17.92 4.74
N ILE A 87 -5.93 -18.73 3.84
CA ILE A 87 -5.16 -18.26 2.69
C ILE A 87 -5.89 -18.71 1.45
N THR A 88 -6.22 -17.78 0.55
CA THR A 88 -6.71 -18.09 -0.80
C THR A 88 -5.72 -17.55 -1.82
N HIS A 89 -5.62 -18.23 -2.97
CA HIS A 89 -4.68 -17.87 -4.03
C HIS A 89 -5.18 -18.40 -5.37
N ARG A 90 -4.67 -17.82 -6.46
CA ARG A 90 -4.92 -18.33 -7.82
C ARG A 90 -4.11 -19.60 -8.11
N GLU A 91 -4.43 -20.31 -9.17
CA GLU A 91 -3.58 -21.41 -9.64
C GLU A 91 -2.20 -20.87 -10.07
N ASN A 92 -1.11 -21.52 -9.63
CA ASN A 92 0.28 -21.09 -9.85
C ASN A 92 0.53 -19.62 -9.47
N PRO A 93 0.36 -19.25 -8.18
CA PRO A 93 0.43 -17.86 -7.75
C PRO A 93 1.89 -17.36 -7.71
N VAL A 94 2.07 -16.07 -7.97
CA VAL A 94 3.36 -15.37 -7.84
C VAL A 94 3.38 -14.58 -6.53
N TYR A 95 4.43 -14.78 -5.73
CA TYR A 95 4.63 -14.01 -4.51
C TYR A 95 5.33 -12.68 -4.83
N HIS A 96 4.54 -11.60 -4.91
CA HIS A 96 5.05 -10.24 -5.11
C HIS A 96 5.60 -9.70 -3.79
N SER A 97 6.87 -9.32 -3.77
CA SER A 97 7.57 -8.84 -2.58
C SER A 97 8.58 -7.76 -2.95
N THR A 98 9.01 -7.00 -1.95
CA THR A 98 10.02 -5.94 -2.07
C THR A 98 10.86 -5.89 -0.79
N TYR A 99 11.81 -4.95 -0.73
CA TYR A 99 12.60 -4.63 0.44
C TYR A 99 12.69 -3.12 0.60
N THR A 100 13.07 -2.68 1.79
CA THR A 100 13.45 -1.28 2.05
C THR A 100 14.82 -1.24 2.71
N GLY A 101 15.53 -0.13 2.56
CA GLY A 101 16.84 0.07 3.14
C GLY A 101 17.34 1.47 2.85
N ARG A 102 18.67 1.64 2.81
CA ARG A 102 19.24 2.94 2.46
C ARG A 102 18.86 3.29 1.00
N PRO A 103 18.27 4.46 0.72
CA PRO A 103 17.84 4.82 -0.61
C PRO A 103 19.04 4.96 -1.57
N PRO A 104 18.84 4.75 -2.89
CA PRO A 104 17.56 4.52 -3.54
C PRO A 104 17.08 3.07 -3.43
N ASP A 105 15.84 2.88 -2.97
CA ASP A 105 15.11 1.60 -2.93
C ASP A 105 13.76 1.72 -3.67
N GLU A 106 13.02 0.61 -3.84
CA GLU A 106 11.76 0.62 -4.58
C GLU A 106 10.72 1.61 -3.99
N PRO A 107 10.50 1.66 -2.66
CA PRO A 107 9.61 2.66 -2.06
C PRO A 107 10.04 4.11 -2.34
N ALA A 108 11.34 4.43 -2.30
CA ALA A 108 11.82 5.78 -2.61
C ALA A 108 11.50 6.17 -4.07
N ILE A 109 11.70 5.25 -5.02
CA ILE A 109 11.38 5.51 -6.44
C ILE A 109 9.87 5.67 -6.66
N LEU A 110 9.04 4.89 -5.97
CA LEU A 110 7.59 5.08 -5.96
C LEU A 110 7.21 6.45 -5.40
N GLY A 111 7.84 6.88 -4.30
CA GLY A 111 7.63 8.20 -3.71
C GLY A 111 7.97 9.35 -4.66
N VAL A 112 9.10 9.25 -5.38
CA VAL A 112 9.49 10.23 -6.40
C VAL A 112 8.43 10.31 -7.50
N ALA A 113 7.95 9.18 -8.02
CA ALA A 113 6.92 9.16 -9.05
C ALA A 113 5.58 9.72 -8.56
N LEU A 114 5.20 9.47 -7.30
CA LEU A 114 3.96 9.99 -6.71
C LEU A 114 4.05 11.48 -6.38
N ASN A 115 5.24 12.03 -6.14
CA ASN A 115 5.42 13.46 -5.86
C ASN A 115 4.93 14.33 -7.03
N GLU A 116 5.11 13.87 -8.27
CA GLU A 116 4.59 14.52 -9.47
C GLU A 116 3.06 14.72 -9.45
N VAL A 117 2.32 13.86 -8.74
CA VAL A 117 0.87 13.98 -8.57
C VAL A 117 0.51 15.14 -7.62
N PHE A 118 1.40 15.49 -6.69
CA PHE A 118 1.19 16.56 -5.71
C PHE A 118 1.60 17.94 -6.21
N VAL A 119 2.53 18.04 -7.17
CA VAL A 119 3.00 19.33 -7.70
C VAL A 119 1.84 20.21 -8.18
N PRO A 120 0.85 19.73 -8.97
CA PRO A 120 -0.30 20.55 -9.38
C PRO A 120 -1.19 20.99 -8.21
N ILE A 121 -1.26 20.19 -7.15
CA ILE A 121 -2.04 20.52 -5.94
C ILE A 121 -1.33 21.66 -5.18
N LEU A 122 0.00 21.60 -5.06
CA LEU A 122 0.80 22.67 -4.46
C LEU A 122 0.71 23.96 -5.27
N GLN A 123 0.83 23.89 -6.60
CA GLN A 123 0.72 25.04 -7.50
C GLN A 123 -0.65 25.75 -7.41
N LYS A 124 -1.71 25.01 -7.10
CA LYS A 124 -3.04 25.60 -6.90
C LYS A 124 -3.08 26.50 -5.66
N GLN A 125 -2.34 26.15 -4.61
CA GLN A 125 -2.25 26.94 -3.38
C GLN A 125 -1.17 28.02 -3.45
N PHE A 126 -0.06 27.74 -4.13
CA PHE A 126 1.11 28.60 -4.29
C PHE A 126 1.49 28.68 -5.78
N PRO A 127 0.83 29.56 -6.56
CA PRO A 127 1.05 29.67 -8.01
C PRO A 127 2.47 30.07 -8.42
N GLU A 128 3.29 30.55 -7.49
CA GLU A 128 4.71 30.87 -7.70
C GLU A 128 5.61 29.63 -7.77
N ILE A 129 5.13 28.46 -7.33
CA ILE A 129 5.89 27.20 -7.40
C ILE A 129 5.91 26.73 -8.86
N ILE A 130 7.10 26.66 -9.46
CA ILE A 130 7.28 26.11 -10.82
C ILE A 130 7.46 24.60 -10.77
N ASP A 131 8.20 24.12 -9.77
CA ASP A 131 8.56 22.72 -9.58
C ASP A 131 8.77 22.45 -8.08
N PHE A 132 8.58 21.20 -7.67
CA PHE A 132 8.78 20.74 -6.29
C PHE A 132 9.27 19.30 -6.29
N TYR A 133 10.55 19.12 -5.96
CA TYR A 133 11.22 17.82 -5.99
C TYR A 133 11.74 17.44 -4.60
N LEU A 134 11.50 16.19 -4.23
CA LEU A 134 12.03 15.56 -3.03
C LEU A 134 12.98 14.44 -3.49
N PRO A 135 14.31 14.61 -3.27
CA PRO A 135 15.32 13.66 -3.73
C PRO A 135 15.33 12.34 -2.96
#